data_AF-A0A952LE17-F1
#
_entry.id   AF-A0A952LE17-F1
#
_cell.length_a   1.000
_cell.length_b   1.000
_cell.length_c   1.000
_cell.angle_alpha   90.00
_cell.angle_beta   90.00
_cell.angle_gamma   90.00
#
_symmetry.space_group_name_H-M   'P 1'
#
loop_
_entity.id
_entity.type
_entity.pdbx_description
1 polymer ?
#
loop_
_entity_poly.entity_id
_entity_poly.type
_entity_poly.pdbx_seq_one_letter_code
_entity_poly.pdbx_strand_id
1 'polypeptide(L)'
;MIPRLLLAALSLIAFALPAHADGAVQKLITAADKARLDKYGETRKASLDEAKSGDPADVKQLDELLTRPLVAFSDKDLTGNWKCRTIKVGGLSPLVIYGWFKCKITDDGSGWKLEK
;
A
#
# COMPACT_ATOMS: atom_id res chain seq x y z
N MET A 1 -1.10 -46.16 -16.54
CA MET A 1 -1.79 -44.85 -16.45
C MET A 1 -1.88 -44.32 -15.02
N ILE A 2 -2.12 -45.18 -14.02
CA ILE A 2 -2.18 -44.85 -12.58
C ILE A 2 -0.94 -44.11 -12.01
N PRO A 3 0.32 -44.48 -12.31
CA PRO A 3 1.48 -43.80 -11.71
C PRO A 3 1.67 -42.37 -12.23
N ARG A 4 1.27 -42.07 -13.48
CA ARG A 4 1.33 -40.71 -14.04
C ARG A 4 0.28 -39.78 -13.42
N LEU A 5 -0.90 -40.31 -13.10
CA LEU A 5 -1.97 -39.59 -12.39
C LEU A 5 -1.57 -39.31 -10.93
N LEU A 6 -0.89 -40.24 -10.27
CA LEU A 6 -0.34 -40.05 -8.92
C LEU A 6 0.78 -39.00 -8.87
N LEU A 7 1.70 -39.02 -9.84
CA LEU A 7 2.74 -37.99 -9.94
C LEU A 7 2.17 -36.59 -10.24
N ALA A 8 1.14 -36.50 -11.08
CA ALA A 8 0.44 -35.24 -11.35
C ALA A 8 -0.32 -34.71 -10.12
N ALA A 9 -0.95 -35.62 -9.34
CA ALA A 9 -1.64 -35.25 -8.10
C ALA A 9 -0.67 -34.76 -7.01
N LEU A 10 0.51 -35.39 -6.86
CA LEU A 10 1.54 -34.93 -5.91
C LEU A 10 2.10 -33.55 -6.27
N SER A 11 2.27 -33.26 -7.56
CA SER A 11 2.80 -31.97 -8.01
C SER A 11 1.79 -30.83 -7.82
N LEU A 12 0.48 -31.09 -7.98
CA LEU A 12 -0.58 -30.11 -7.67
C LEU A 12 -0.64 -29.74 -6.17
N ILE A 13 -0.32 -30.68 -5.26
CA ILE A 13 -0.29 -30.41 -3.80
C ILE A 13 0.95 -29.58 -3.43
N ALA A 14 2.08 -29.74 -4.14
CA ALA A 14 3.31 -29.01 -3.88
C ALA A 14 3.25 -27.51 -4.25
N PHE A 15 2.35 -27.10 -5.14
CA PHE A 15 2.15 -25.68 -5.52
C PHE A 15 1.13 -24.94 -4.64
N ALA A 16 0.47 -25.62 -3.71
CA ALA A 16 -0.46 -25.02 -2.75
C ALA A 16 0.19 -24.70 -1.40
N LEU A 17 1.53 -24.55 -1.36
CA LEU A 17 2.20 -24.08 -0.16
C LEU A 17 1.61 -22.71 0.23
N PRO A 18 1.21 -22.52 1.50
CA PRO A 18 0.72 -21.23 1.94
C PRO A 18 1.81 -20.20 1.66
N ALA A 19 1.48 -19.15 0.93
CA ALA A 19 2.30 -17.96 0.93
C ALA A 19 2.41 -17.52 2.39
N HIS A 20 3.56 -17.76 3.00
CA HIS A 20 3.82 -17.36 4.38
C HIS A 20 3.92 -15.83 4.40
N ALA A 21 2.76 -15.16 4.43
CA ALA A 21 2.62 -13.89 5.12
C ALA A 21 2.84 -14.18 6.61
N ASP A 22 4.08 -14.49 6.96
CA ASP A 22 4.51 -14.95 8.27
C ASP A 22 4.36 -13.89 9.37
N GLY A 23 3.83 -12.71 8.99
CA GLY A 23 3.66 -11.57 9.85
C GLY A 23 4.98 -11.03 10.35
N ALA A 24 6.08 -11.10 9.60
CA ALA A 24 7.37 -10.54 10.00
C ALA A 24 7.22 -9.12 10.59
N VAL A 25 6.50 -8.23 9.88
CA VAL A 25 6.16 -6.90 10.40
C VAL A 25 5.35 -6.98 11.69
N GLN A 26 4.32 -7.82 11.74
CA GLN A 26 3.46 -8.02 12.93
C GLN A 26 4.23 -8.54 14.16
N LYS A 27 5.36 -9.23 13.96
CA LYS A 27 6.26 -9.70 15.02
C LYS A 27 7.23 -8.62 15.49
N LEU A 28 7.52 -7.63 14.65
CA LEU A 28 8.50 -6.56 14.91
C LEU A 28 7.86 -5.30 15.51
N ILE A 29 6.61 -5.00 15.15
CA ILE A 29 5.92 -3.78 15.58
C ILE A 29 5.41 -3.88 17.02
N THR A 30 5.17 -2.73 17.65
CA THR A 30 4.64 -2.68 19.01
C THR A 30 3.16 -3.08 19.06
N ALA A 31 2.66 -3.43 20.25
CA ALA A 31 1.23 -3.66 20.45
C ALA A 31 0.37 -2.44 20.09
N ALA A 32 0.88 -1.23 20.32
CA ALA A 32 0.20 0.01 19.94
C ALA A 32 0.10 0.15 18.42
N ASP A 33 1.16 -0.17 17.68
CA ASP A 33 1.15 -0.12 16.21
C ASP A 33 0.17 -1.14 15.63
N LYS A 34 0.13 -2.35 16.19
CA LYS A 34 -0.86 -3.37 15.80
C LYS A 34 -2.28 -2.86 15.99
N ALA A 35 -2.60 -2.31 17.15
CA ALA A 35 -3.92 -1.74 17.42
C ALA A 35 -4.28 -0.57 16.48
N ARG A 36 -3.29 0.20 16.00
CA ARG A 36 -3.50 1.25 14.99
C ARG A 36 -3.80 0.65 13.62
N LEU A 37 -3.08 -0.38 13.21
CA LEU A 37 -3.30 -1.07 11.93
C LEU A 37 -4.66 -1.76 11.87
N ASP A 38 -5.10 -2.39 12.97
CA ASP A 38 -6.42 -3.02 13.07
C ASP A 38 -7.56 -2.01 12.84
N LYS A 39 -7.33 -0.72 13.15
CA LYS A 39 -8.28 0.39 12.94
C LYS A 39 -8.07 1.16 11.63
N TYR A 40 -7.27 0.64 10.70
CA TYR A 40 -6.94 1.36 9.47
C TYR A 40 -8.18 1.75 8.65
N GLY A 41 -9.15 0.84 8.50
CA GLY A 41 -10.38 1.11 7.72
C GLY A 41 -11.21 2.25 8.30
N GLU A 42 -11.42 2.26 9.61
CA GLU A 42 -12.14 3.31 10.33
C GLU A 42 -11.40 4.64 10.24
N THR A 43 -10.09 4.62 10.46
CA THR A 43 -9.22 5.80 10.36
C THR A 43 -9.29 6.41 8.97
N ARG A 44 -9.14 5.58 7.93
CA ARG A 44 -9.20 6.02 6.53
C ARG A 44 -10.57 6.63 6.19
N LYS A 45 -11.66 6.01 6.65
CA LYS A 45 -13.02 6.54 6.43
C LYS A 45 -13.17 7.92 7.08
N ALA A 46 -12.79 8.05 8.35
CA ALA A 46 -12.88 9.32 9.08
C ALA A 46 -12.04 10.42 8.42
N SER A 47 -10.80 10.12 8.02
CA SER A 47 -9.94 11.10 7.33
C SER A 47 -10.51 11.55 5.98
N LEU A 48 -11.10 10.63 5.20
CA LEU A 48 -11.75 10.99 3.93
C LEU A 48 -13.03 11.81 4.13
N ASP A 49 -13.78 11.53 5.19
CA ASP A 49 -14.96 12.31 5.56
C ASP A 49 -14.54 13.72 6.01
N GLU A 50 -13.46 13.86 6.78
CA GLU A 50 -12.88 15.15 7.17
C GLU A 50 -12.42 15.97 5.95
N ALA A 51 -11.72 15.33 5.01
CA ALA A 51 -11.16 15.98 3.83
C ALA A 51 -12.18 16.72 2.95
N LYS A 52 -13.47 16.34 3.01
CA LYS A 52 -14.57 17.02 2.31
C LYS A 52 -14.75 18.49 2.73
N SER A 53 -14.23 18.87 3.90
CA SER A 53 -14.23 20.26 4.38
C SER A 53 -13.01 21.09 3.93
N GLY A 54 -12.10 20.50 3.14
CA GLY A 54 -10.96 21.18 2.55
C GLY A 54 -11.33 22.12 1.39
N ASP A 55 -10.31 22.67 0.73
CA ASP A 55 -10.50 23.50 -0.46
C ASP A 55 -11.21 22.70 -1.57
N PRO A 56 -12.27 23.24 -2.21
CA PRO A 56 -13.03 22.51 -3.22
C PRO A 56 -12.21 22.01 -4.42
N ALA A 57 -11.17 22.73 -4.83
CA ALA A 57 -10.31 22.32 -5.93
C ALA A 57 -9.41 21.15 -5.52
N ASP A 58 -8.89 21.17 -4.29
CA ASP A 58 -8.11 20.07 -3.74
C ASP A 58 -8.98 18.82 -3.52
N VAL A 59 -10.21 18.98 -3.01
CA VAL A 59 -11.17 17.87 -2.85
C VAL A 59 -11.44 17.21 -4.19
N LYS A 60 -11.73 18.00 -5.23
CA LYS A 60 -11.93 17.47 -6.58
C LYS A 60 -10.71 16.67 -7.06
N GLN A 61 -9.50 17.18 -6.83
CA GLN A 61 -8.27 16.49 -7.22
C GLN A 61 -8.06 15.18 -6.45
N LEU A 62 -8.44 15.14 -5.17
CA LEU A 62 -8.43 13.91 -4.37
C LEU A 62 -9.45 12.89 -4.91
N ASP A 63 -10.67 13.32 -5.22
CA ASP A 63 -11.71 12.45 -5.77
C ASP A 63 -11.29 11.83 -7.12
N GLU A 64 -10.70 12.64 -8.01
CA GLU A 64 -10.13 12.16 -9.28
C GLU A 64 -9.00 11.13 -9.07
N LEU A 65 -8.26 11.21 -7.97
CA LEU A 65 -7.24 10.22 -7.62
C LEU A 65 -7.89 8.93 -7.08
N LEU A 66 -8.87 9.06 -6.18
CA LEU A 66 -9.53 7.94 -5.50
C LEU A 66 -10.40 7.08 -6.43
N THR A 67 -10.86 7.62 -7.55
CA THR A 67 -11.60 6.86 -8.58
C THR A 67 -10.71 5.93 -9.41
N ARG A 68 -9.38 6.07 -9.35
CA ARG A 68 -8.46 5.22 -10.10
C ARG A 68 -8.41 3.81 -9.49
N PRO A 69 -8.28 2.75 -10.33
CA PRO A 69 -8.13 1.40 -9.83
C PRO A 69 -6.94 1.28 -8.86
N LEU A 70 -7.14 0.54 -7.77
CA LEU A 70 -6.03 0.15 -6.88
C LEU A 70 -5.11 -0.83 -7.63
N VAL A 71 -3.81 -0.54 -7.60
CA VAL A 71 -2.79 -1.35 -8.25
C VAL A 71 -1.93 -1.98 -7.17
N ALA A 72 -1.76 -3.31 -7.23
CA ALA A 72 -0.77 -3.99 -6.41
C ALA A 72 0.64 -3.69 -6.93
N PHE A 73 1.59 -3.47 -6.02
CA PHE A 73 2.98 -3.18 -6.37
C PHE A 73 3.90 -4.41 -6.29
N SER A 74 3.41 -5.56 -5.80
CA SER A 74 4.23 -6.75 -5.53
C SER A 74 4.97 -7.33 -6.74
N ASP A 75 4.55 -6.98 -7.95
CA ASP A 75 5.12 -7.42 -9.23
C ASP A 75 5.83 -6.29 -10.00
N LYS A 76 6.05 -5.13 -9.39
CA LYS A 76 6.60 -3.93 -10.05
C LYS A 76 7.92 -3.50 -9.45
N ASP A 77 8.83 -3.06 -10.31
CA ASP A 77 10.00 -2.29 -9.88
C ASP A 77 9.63 -0.81 -9.83
N LEU A 78 9.64 -0.21 -8.63
CA LEU A 78 9.41 1.22 -8.44
C LEU A 78 10.70 2.03 -8.40
N THR A 79 11.87 1.41 -8.53
CA THR A 79 13.14 2.15 -8.50
C THR A 79 13.27 3.11 -9.68
N GLY A 80 14.02 4.20 -9.48
CA GLY A 80 14.29 5.18 -10.52
C GLY A 80 13.94 6.61 -10.13
N ASN A 81 13.91 7.50 -11.12
CA ASN A 81 13.62 8.92 -10.95
C ASN A 81 12.15 9.20 -11.23
N TRP A 82 11.50 9.92 -10.31
CA TRP A 82 10.07 10.17 -10.34
C TRP A 82 9.77 11.65 -10.10
N LYS A 83 8.53 12.01 -10.44
CA LYS A 83 7.89 13.25 -10.00
C LYS A 83 6.94 12.87 -8.88
N CYS A 84 7.31 13.13 -7.63
CA CYS A 84 6.52 12.79 -6.45
C CYS A 84 5.67 13.98 -5.99
N ARG A 85 4.58 13.69 -5.28
CA ARG A 85 3.84 14.65 -4.47
C ARG A 85 3.26 13.96 -3.24
N THR A 86 2.98 14.72 -2.20
CA THR A 86 2.31 14.22 -1.00
C THR A 86 0.91 14.82 -0.91
N ILE A 87 -0.07 13.98 -0.60
CA ILE A 87 -1.45 14.39 -0.29
C ILE A 87 -1.73 13.91 1.13
N LYS A 88 -1.96 14.84 2.05
CA LYS A 88 -2.33 14.55 3.44
C LYS A 88 -3.84 14.70 3.59
N VAL A 89 -4.49 13.66 4.09
CA VAL A 89 -5.94 13.55 4.18
C VAL A 89 -6.29 13.36 5.66
N GLY A 90 -7.01 14.31 6.24
CA GLY A 90 -7.41 14.38 7.65
C GLY A 90 -6.29 14.67 8.66
N GLY A 91 -6.70 14.83 9.92
CA GLY A 91 -5.80 15.01 11.06
C GLY A 91 -5.64 16.48 11.50
N LEU A 92 -4.46 17.07 11.30
CA LEU A 92 -4.21 18.46 11.70
C LEU A 92 -4.90 19.47 10.77
N SER A 93 -5.10 19.10 9.51
CA SER A 93 -5.82 19.87 8.50
C SER A 93 -6.66 18.89 7.67
N PRO A 94 -7.89 19.27 7.27
CA PRO A 94 -8.78 18.38 6.52
C PRO A 94 -8.13 17.78 5.27
N LEU A 95 -7.45 18.61 4.48
CA LEU A 95 -6.77 18.20 3.25
C LEU A 95 -5.61 19.15 2.97
N VAL A 96 -4.46 18.59 2.59
CA VAL A 96 -3.31 19.36 2.10
C VAL A 96 -2.70 18.63 0.91
N ILE A 97 -2.67 19.30 -0.25
CA ILE A 97 -2.00 18.81 -1.45
C ILE A 97 -0.71 19.59 -1.67
N TYR A 98 0.43 18.92 -1.55
CA TYR A 98 1.72 19.54 -1.86
C TYR A 98 2.00 19.54 -3.36
N GLY A 99 2.77 20.54 -3.79
CA GLY A 99 3.32 20.61 -5.14
C GLY A 99 4.23 19.43 -5.48
N TRP A 100 4.46 19.24 -6.77
CA TRP A 100 5.33 18.20 -7.26
C TRP A 100 6.82 18.50 -6.98
N PHE A 101 7.58 17.45 -6.69
CA PHE A 101 9.03 17.50 -6.50
C PHE A 101 9.71 16.33 -7.20
N LYS A 102 11.00 16.49 -7.53
CA LYS A 102 11.83 15.38 -8.02
C LYS A 102 12.12 14.45 -6.85
N CYS A 103 12.09 13.15 -7.09
CA CYS A 103 12.44 12.16 -6.08
C CYS A 103 13.10 10.96 -6.77
N LYS A 104 13.91 10.23 -6.02
CA LYS A 104 14.49 8.97 -6.43
C LYS A 104 13.99 7.86 -5.52
N ILE A 105 13.57 6.75 -6.09
CA ILE A 105 13.25 5.54 -5.35
C ILE A 105 14.39 4.56 -5.53
N THR A 106 14.90 4.02 -4.42
CA THR A 106 15.93 2.99 -4.37
C THR A 106 15.44 1.78 -3.58
N ASP A 107 15.99 0.60 -3.87
CA ASP A 107 15.76 -0.62 -3.09
C ASP A 107 17.10 -1.13 -2.57
N ASP A 108 17.26 -1.26 -1.25
CA ASP A 108 18.46 -1.79 -0.62
C ASP A 108 18.28 -3.25 -0.15
N GLY A 109 17.18 -3.89 -0.53
CA GLY A 109 16.80 -5.24 -0.11
C GLY A 109 15.95 -5.27 1.16
N SER A 110 15.76 -4.14 1.86
CA SER A 110 14.83 -4.01 2.99
C SER A 110 13.48 -3.40 2.59
N GLY A 111 13.35 -2.94 1.34
CA GLY A 111 12.17 -2.31 0.77
C GLY A 111 12.51 -1.00 0.05
N TRP A 112 11.49 -0.37 -0.54
CA TRP A 112 11.68 0.88 -1.26
C TRP A 112 11.87 2.07 -0.33
N LYS A 113 12.94 2.82 -0.59
CA LYS A 113 13.26 4.08 0.06
C LYS A 113 13.03 5.22 -0.93
N LEU A 114 12.29 6.24 -0.49
CA LEU A 114 12.13 7.50 -1.22
C LEU A 114 13.17 8.51 -0.75
N GLU A 115 13.91 9.08 -1.69
CA GLU A 115 14.84 10.19 -1.52
C GLU A 115 14.32 11.41 -2.28
N LYS A 116 14.33 12.58 -1.65
CA LYS A 116 13.85 13.84 -2.22
C LYS A 116 14.97 14.56 -2.96
#